data_AF-A0A826J3D3-F1
#
_entry.id   AF-A0A826J3D3-F1
#
_cell.length_a   1.000
_cell.length_b   1.000
_cell.length_c   1.000
_cell.angle_alpha   90.00
_cell.angle_beta   90.00
_cell.angle_gamma   90.00
#
_symmetry.space_group_name_H-M   'P 1'
#
loop_
_entity.id
_entity.type
_entity.pdbx_description
1 polymer ?
#
loop_
_entity_poly.entity_id
_entity_poly.type
_entity_poly.pdbx_seq_one_letter_code
_entity_poly.pdbx_strand_id
1 'polypeptide(L)'
;MSFKRDRYLVLDPCGNYLVRIAIPSYMRHLFQGKRYFMKSTGTRDIRQARLFRDAIALEWTRLRNLLKPQGGSSVDQIIDELRRVSVYAKEAPASFGASIQACPSLLKMRDLYLLQYSEKRKLTTLSKTNKAVEVLLTHLKKKDVQLR
;
A
#
# COMPACT_ATOMS: atom_id res chain seq x y z
N MET A 1 -2.62 -31.84 -1.07
CA MET A 1 -1.31 -31.13 -1.12
C MET A 1 -0.25 -32.08 -1.69
N SER A 2 0.28 -31.82 -2.89
CA SER A 2 1.33 -32.66 -3.48
C SER A 2 2.62 -32.55 -2.65
N PHE A 3 2.89 -33.56 -1.81
CA PHE A 3 4.18 -33.76 -1.18
C PHE A 3 5.20 -34.07 -2.28
N LYS A 4 5.80 -33.03 -2.86
CA LYS A 4 6.94 -33.19 -3.77
C LYS A 4 8.10 -33.76 -2.93
N ARG A 5 8.27 -35.09 -2.98
CA ARG A 5 9.22 -35.87 -2.19
C ARG A 5 10.67 -35.41 -2.34
N ASP A 6 11.00 -34.79 -3.47
CA ASP A 6 12.36 -34.35 -3.82
C ASP A 6 12.49 -32.82 -3.88
N ARG A 7 11.68 -32.08 -3.10
CA ARG A 7 11.85 -30.62 -2.97
C ARG A 7 13.29 -30.28 -2.61
N TYR A 8 13.79 -29.20 -3.21
CA TYR A 8 15.15 -28.69 -3.03
C TYR A 8 16.26 -29.60 -3.56
N LEU A 9 15.99 -30.81 -4.06
CA LEU A 9 17.00 -31.62 -4.73
C LEU A 9 17.01 -31.34 -6.23
N VAL A 10 18.21 -31.20 -6.78
CA VAL A 10 18.46 -31.04 -8.22
C VAL A 10 19.56 -32.02 -8.59
N LEU A 11 19.37 -32.76 -9.68
CA LEU A 11 20.41 -33.65 -10.20
C LEU A 11 21.39 -32.84 -11.06
N ASP A 12 22.67 -32.92 -10.73
CA ASP A 12 23.76 -32.35 -11.52
C ASP A 12 24.05 -33.25 -12.74
N PRO A 13 24.57 -32.72 -13.88
CA PRO A 13 24.94 -33.54 -15.03
C PRO A 13 25.98 -34.63 -14.70
N CYS A 14 26.78 -34.43 -13.65
CA CYS A 14 27.74 -35.43 -13.13
C CYS A 14 27.10 -36.60 -12.36
N GLY A 15 25.77 -36.56 -12.18
CA GLY A 15 24.98 -37.58 -11.48
C GLY A 15 24.86 -37.39 -9.97
N ASN A 16 25.51 -36.35 -9.42
CA ASN A 16 25.43 -36.04 -7.98
C ASN A 16 24.20 -35.17 -7.69
N TYR A 17 23.58 -35.37 -6.53
CA TYR A 17 22.49 -34.50 -6.10
C TYR A 17 23.01 -33.20 -5.49
N LEU A 18 22.34 -32.10 -5.78
CA LEU A 18 22.55 -30.77 -5.23
C LEU A 18 21.32 -30.35 -4.43
N VAL A 19 21.53 -29.77 -3.26
CA VAL A 19 20.48 -29.08 -2.50
C VAL A 19 20.44 -27.63 -2.94
N ARG A 20 19.33 -27.22 -3.57
CA ARG A 20 19.05 -25.86 -4.04
C ARG A 20 17.85 -25.27 -3.30
N ILE A 21 18.11 -24.30 -2.43
CA ILE A 21 17.09 -23.59 -1.65
C ILE A 21 17.02 -22.13 -2.12
N ALA A 22 15.81 -21.62 -2.36
CA ALA A 22 15.62 -20.22 -2.75
C ALA A 22 15.83 -19.29 -1.55
N ILE A 23 16.62 -18.23 -1.75
CA ILE A 23 16.94 -17.25 -0.72
C ILE A 23 15.92 -16.08 -0.81
N PRO A 24 15.15 -15.79 0.25
CA PRO A 24 14.26 -14.64 0.31
C PRO A 24 15.00 -13.32 0.08
N SER A 25 14.34 -12.33 -0.54
CA SER A 25 14.93 -11.03 -0.88
C SER A 25 15.61 -10.36 0.33
N TYR A 26 14.96 -10.37 1.48
CA TYR A 26 15.46 -9.76 2.71
C TYR A 26 16.74 -10.43 3.25
N MET A 27 17.04 -11.68 2.90
CA MET A 27 18.25 -12.38 3.34
C MET A 27 19.39 -12.33 2.32
N ARG A 28 19.16 -11.85 1.10
CA ARG A 28 20.15 -11.94 0.01
C ARG A 28 21.47 -11.24 0.34
N HIS A 29 21.44 -10.17 1.12
CA HIS A 29 22.63 -9.44 1.55
C HIS A 29 23.61 -10.34 2.33
N LEU A 30 23.11 -11.27 3.15
CA LEU A 30 23.93 -12.23 3.91
C LEU A 30 24.61 -13.27 3.01
N PHE A 31 24.06 -13.51 1.83
CA PHE A 31 24.54 -14.51 0.87
C PHE A 31 25.18 -13.87 -0.36
N GLN A 32 25.80 -12.69 -0.22
CA GLN A 32 26.50 -11.99 -1.32
C GLN A 32 25.58 -11.74 -2.54
N GLY A 33 24.29 -11.47 -2.30
CA GLY A 33 23.31 -11.21 -3.35
C GLY A 33 22.80 -12.46 -4.08
N LYS A 34 23.22 -13.68 -3.68
CA LYS A 34 22.80 -14.92 -4.33
C LYS A 34 21.28 -15.14 -4.20
N ARG A 35 20.66 -15.64 -5.28
CA ARG A 35 19.24 -15.99 -5.31
C ARG A 35 18.95 -17.39 -4.77
N TYR A 36 19.93 -18.28 -4.84
CA TYR A 36 19.82 -19.65 -4.39
C TYR A 36 21.01 -20.02 -3.51
N PHE A 37 20.74 -20.74 -2.43
CA PHE A 37 21.74 -21.47 -1.68
C PHE A 37 21.89 -22.84 -2.35
N MET A 38 23.08 -23.14 -2.86
CA MET A 38 23.35 -24.39 -3.56
C MET A 38 24.54 -25.10 -2.90
N LYS A 39 24.34 -26.37 -2.55
CA LYS A 39 25.38 -27.24 -2.01
C LYS A 39 25.28 -28.63 -2.61
N SER A 40 26.42 -29.20 -2.99
CA SER A 40 26.49 -30.58 -3.42
C SER A 40 26.35 -31.53 -2.24
N THR A 41 25.56 -32.58 -2.42
CA THR A 41 25.50 -33.69 -1.46
C THR A 41 26.68 -34.64 -1.63
N GLY A 42 27.43 -34.55 -2.74
CA GLY A 42 28.54 -35.45 -3.06
C GLY A 42 28.14 -36.90 -3.34
N THR A 43 26.84 -37.20 -3.38
CA THR A 43 26.32 -38.57 -3.51
C THR A 43 25.40 -38.69 -4.73
N ARG A 44 25.47 -39.86 -5.37
CA ARG A 44 24.55 -40.27 -6.45
C ARG A 44 23.33 -41.02 -5.90
N ASP A 45 23.36 -41.42 -4.63
CA ASP A 45 22.24 -42.09 -3.97
C ASP A 45 21.19 -41.07 -3.51
N ILE A 46 19.96 -41.25 -4.00
CA ILE A 46 18.82 -40.41 -3.65
C ILE A 46 18.45 -40.50 -2.17
N ARG A 47 18.68 -41.64 -1.50
CA ARG A 47 18.33 -41.79 -0.07
C ARG A 47 19.26 -40.95 0.80
N GLN A 48 20.56 -41.04 0.55
CA GLN A 48 21.57 -40.22 1.24
C GLN A 48 21.37 -38.73 0.93
N ALA A 49 21.08 -38.38 -0.33
CA ALA A 49 20.78 -37.00 -0.70
C ALA A 49 19.55 -36.43 0.04
N ARG A 50 18.52 -37.24 0.28
CA ARG A 50 17.34 -36.84 1.07
C ARG A 50 17.67 -36.56 2.53
N LEU A 51 18.46 -37.42 3.17
CA LEU A 51 18.91 -37.19 4.55
C LEU A 51 19.70 -35.88 4.67
N PHE A 52 20.63 -35.66 3.73
CA PHE A 52 21.42 -34.43 3.67
C PHE A 52 20.55 -33.19 3.45
N ARG A 53 19.58 -33.28 2.53
CA ARG A 53 18.58 -32.23 2.32
C ARG A 53 17.81 -31.93 3.59
N ASP A 54 17.31 -32.94 4.30
CA ASP A 54 16.47 -32.75 5.48
C ASP A 54 17.23 -32.04 6.60
N ALA A 55 18.50 -32.43 6.82
CA ALA A 55 19.39 -31.71 7.74
C ALA A 55 19.55 -30.23 7.36
N ILE A 56 19.85 -29.93 6.08
CA ILE A 56 19.98 -28.54 5.60
C ILE A 56 18.65 -27.78 5.69
N ALA A 57 17.53 -28.41 5.35
CA ALA A 57 16.22 -27.78 5.35
C ALA A 57 15.76 -27.42 6.77
N LEU A 58 16.10 -28.23 7.77
CA LEU A 58 15.87 -27.93 9.18
C LEU A 58 16.67 -26.69 9.61
N GLU A 59 17.98 -26.67 9.34
CA GLU A 59 18.83 -25.51 9.65
C GLU A 59 18.37 -24.25 8.93
N TRP A 60 18.01 -24.39 7.65
CA TRP A 60 17.46 -23.29 6.86
C TRP A 60 16.18 -22.72 7.46
N THR A 61 15.32 -23.59 8.01
CA THR A 61 14.07 -23.16 8.66
C THR A 61 14.35 -22.46 9.99
N ARG A 62 15.30 -22.96 10.79
CA ARG A 62 15.74 -22.25 12.01
C ARG A 62 16.32 -20.88 11.70
N LEU A 63 17.22 -20.79 10.73
CA LEU A 63 17.83 -19.54 10.28
C LEU A 63 16.77 -18.55 9.80
N ARG A 64 15.80 -19.01 9.00
CA ARG A 64 14.69 -18.17 8.52
C ARG A 64 13.81 -17.67 9.65
N ASN A 65 13.56 -18.47 10.68
CA ASN A 65 12.75 -18.05 11.83
C ASN A 65 13.46 -16.99 12.67
N LEU A 66 14.78 -17.11 12.85
CA LEU A 66 15.58 -16.13 13.58
C LEU A 66 15.68 -14.79 12.84
N LEU A 67 15.93 -14.85 11.53
CA LEU A 67 16.10 -13.67 10.67
C LEU A 67 14.80 -13.19 10.03
N LYS A 68 13.66 -13.78 10.40
CA LYS A 68 12.36 -13.32 9.93
C LYS A 68 12.26 -11.85 10.35
N PRO A 69 12.17 -10.89 9.42
CA PRO A 69 12.03 -9.51 9.80
C PRO A 69 10.79 -9.43 10.69
N GLN A 70 10.95 -8.92 11.91
CA GLN A 70 9.85 -8.60 12.83
C GLN A 70 9.05 -7.39 12.32
N GLY A 71 9.00 -7.20 11.00
CA GLY A 71 7.97 -6.40 10.39
C GLY A 71 6.73 -7.27 10.44
N GLY A 72 5.77 -6.91 11.29
CA GLY A 72 4.40 -7.39 11.16
C GLY A 72 4.05 -7.43 9.68
N SER A 73 3.35 -8.49 9.28
CA SER A 73 2.94 -8.69 7.88
C SER A 73 2.54 -7.32 7.31
N SER A 74 2.89 -6.98 6.07
CA SER A 74 2.40 -5.71 5.49
C SER A 74 0.89 -5.54 5.72
N VAL A 75 0.17 -6.66 5.82
CA VAL A 75 -1.22 -6.77 6.31
C VAL A 75 -1.43 -6.23 7.73
N ASP A 76 -0.64 -6.63 8.73
CA ASP A 76 -0.75 -6.16 10.12
C ASP A 76 -0.49 -4.66 10.22
N GLN A 77 0.50 -4.15 9.47
CA GLN A 77 0.78 -2.71 9.40
C GLN A 77 -0.39 -1.94 8.78
N ILE A 78 -0.97 -2.45 7.69
CA ILE A 78 -2.17 -1.87 7.06
C ILE A 78 -3.38 -1.95 8.00
N ILE A 79 -3.55 -3.05 8.74
CA ILE A 79 -4.63 -3.19 9.73
C ILE A 79 -4.47 -2.16 10.84
N ASP A 80 -3.25 -1.96 11.35
CA ASP A 80 -2.98 -0.96 12.38
C ASP A 80 -3.15 0.47 11.85
N GLU A 81 -2.79 0.73 10.60
CA GLU A 81 -3.06 2.00 9.93
C GLU A 81 -4.57 2.26 9.80
N LEU A 82 -5.35 1.29 9.32
CA LEU A 82 -6.80 1.38 9.23
C LEU A 82 -7.46 1.55 10.60
N ARG A 83 -6.95 0.88 11.64
CA ARG A 83 -7.42 1.06 13.02
C ARG A 83 -7.13 2.46 13.52
N ARG A 84 -5.94 3.01 13.26
CA ARG A 84 -5.61 4.41 13.61
C ARG A 84 -6.52 5.40 12.88
N VAL A 85 -6.80 5.19 11.59
CA VAL A 85 -7.78 5.98 10.83
C VAL A 85 -9.18 5.87 11.44
N SER A 86 -9.59 4.69 11.91
CA SER A 86 -10.89 4.51 12.58
C SER A 86 -10.98 5.22 13.92
N VAL A 87 -9.88 5.29 14.69
CA VAL A 87 -9.80 6.04 15.96
C VAL A 87 -9.86 7.53 15.65
N TYR A 88 -9.08 8.01 14.68
CA TYR A 88 -9.12 9.40 14.23
C TYR A 88 -10.51 9.80 13.70
N ALA A 89 -11.19 8.94 12.95
CA ALA A 89 -12.55 9.18 12.46
C ALA A 89 -13.60 9.20 13.59
N LYS A 90 -13.35 8.51 14.71
CA LYS A 90 -14.20 8.57 15.91
C LYS A 90 -13.93 9.82 16.75
N GLU A 91 -12.68 10.25 16.86
CA GLU A 91 -12.26 11.41 17.66
C GLU A 91 -12.51 12.74 16.94
N ALA A 92 -12.30 12.75 15.62
CA ALA A 92 -12.73 13.81 14.72
C ALA A 92 -13.76 13.19 13.76
N PRO A 93 -15.05 13.10 14.15
CA PRO A 93 -16.09 12.87 13.18
C PRO A 93 -16.06 14.09 12.26
N ALA A 94 -15.30 13.98 11.17
CA ALA A 94 -15.47 14.87 10.04
C ALA A 94 -16.96 14.82 9.78
N SER A 95 -17.61 15.97 9.92
CA SER A 95 -18.99 16.15 9.54
C SER A 95 -19.07 15.94 8.03
N PHE A 96 -19.04 14.69 7.60
CA PHE A 96 -19.56 14.23 6.32
C PHE A 96 -21.10 14.27 6.36
N GLY A 97 -21.64 15.28 7.06
CA GLY A 97 -23.00 15.78 7.05
C GLY A 97 -23.08 17.14 6.36
N ALA A 98 -22.06 17.56 5.59
CA ALA A 98 -22.40 18.20 4.33
C ALA A 98 -23.03 17.09 3.48
N SER A 99 -24.35 16.94 3.63
CA SER A 99 -25.26 16.41 2.62
C SER A 99 -24.63 16.55 1.25
N ILE A 100 -24.85 15.61 0.35
CA ILE A 100 -24.88 15.90 -1.09
C ILE A 100 -25.59 17.25 -1.23
N GLN A 101 -24.81 18.35 -1.33
CA GLN A 101 -25.36 19.67 -1.08
C GLN A 101 -26.20 19.91 -2.32
N ALA A 102 -27.52 20.00 -2.11
CA ALA A 102 -28.41 20.64 -3.06
C ALA A 102 -27.66 21.82 -3.67
N CYS A 103 -27.67 21.91 -5.00
CA CYS A 103 -26.89 22.88 -5.76
C CYS A 103 -26.98 24.25 -5.06
N PRO A 104 -25.84 24.81 -4.60
CA PRO A 104 -25.86 25.93 -3.66
C PRO A 104 -26.54 27.14 -4.30
N SER A 105 -27.10 28.02 -3.47
CA SER A 105 -27.62 29.28 -3.97
C SER A 105 -26.52 30.13 -4.61
N LEU A 106 -26.89 31.04 -5.50
CA LEU A 106 -25.97 31.88 -6.24
C LEU A 106 -25.04 32.69 -5.31
N LEU A 107 -25.57 33.23 -4.20
CA LEU A 107 -24.74 33.92 -3.21
C LEU A 107 -23.73 32.99 -2.55
N LYS A 108 -24.17 31.79 -2.14
CA LYS A 108 -23.28 30.81 -1.52
C LYS A 108 -22.22 30.31 -2.49
N MET A 109 -22.55 30.15 -3.77
CA MET A 109 -21.61 29.80 -4.82
C MET A 109 -20.57 30.91 -5.05
N ARG A 110 -21.01 32.19 -5.05
CA ARG A 110 -20.10 33.34 -5.11
C ARG A 110 -19.11 33.34 -3.94
N ASP A 111 -19.60 33.15 -2.72
CA ASP A 111 -18.74 33.20 -1.52
C ASP A 111 -17.69 32.08 -1.54
N LEU A 112 -18.09 30.87 -1.93
CA LEU A 112 -17.17 29.75 -2.12
C LEU A 112 -16.12 30.05 -3.20
N TYR A 113 -16.53 30.66 -4.32
CA TYR A 113 -15.60 31.05 -5.38
C TYR A 113 -14.60 32.12 -4.92
N LEU A 114 -15.06 33.14 -4.19
CA LEU A 114 -14.17 34.18 -3.64
C LEU A 114 -13.16 33.60 -2.66
N LEU A 115 -13.58 32.66 -1.81
CA LEU A 115 -12.72 32.00 -0.84
C LEU A 115 -11.70 31.07 -1.52
N GLN A 116 -12.11 30.30 -2.53
CA GLN A 116 -11.23 29.36 -3.23
C GLN A 116 -10.17 30.05 -4.11
N TYR A 117 -10.48 31.24 -4.64
CA TYR A 117 -9.62 31.96 -5.57
C TYR A 117 -9.00 33.24 -5.00
N SER A 118 -9.15 33.49 -3.70
CA SER A 118 -8.59 34.65 -3.00
C SER A 118 -7.08 34.82 -3.25
N GLU A 119 -6.33 33.72 -3.22
CA GLU A 119 -4.87 33.71 -3.44
C GLU A 119 -4.47 33.50 -4.91
N LYS A 120 -5.41 33.01 -5.74
CA LYS A 120 -5.15 32.59 -7.13
C LYS A 120 -5.48 33.67 -8.15
N ARG A 121 -6.32 34.65 -7.80
CA ARG A 121 -6.78 35.71 -8.70
C ARG A 121 -6.53 37.08 -8.09
N LYS A 122 -6.23 38.05 -8.95
CA LYS A 122 -6.10 39.45 -8.54
C LYS A 122 -7.42 39.95 -7.93
N LEU A 123 -7.32 40.77 -6.88
CA LEU A 123 -8.47 41.35 -6.17
C LEU A 123 -9.48 42.01 -7.13
N THR A 124 -9.00 42.73 -8.15
CA THR A 124 -9.86 43.38 -9.16
C THR A 124 -10.75 42.40 -9.92
N THR A 125 -10.31 41.15 -10.12
CA THR A 125 -11.10 40.10 -10.79
C THR A 125 -12.18 39.54 -9.86
N LEU A 126 -11.83 39.34 -8.59
CA LEU A 126 -12.77 38.88 -7.57
C LEU A 126 -13.85 39.93 -7.30
N SER A 127 -13.48 41.22 -7.21
CA SER A 127 -14.42 42.32 -7.05
C SER A 127 -15.39 42.45 -8.23
N LYS A 128 -14.93 42.26 -9.48
CA LYS A 128 -15.82 42.22 -10.66
C LYS A 128 -16.83 41.08 -10.56
N THR A 129 -16.40 39.91 -10.10
CA THR A 129 -17.27 38.73 -9.91
C THR A 129 -18.33 39.00 -8.84
N ASN A 130 -17.93 39.59 -7.71
CA ASN A 130 -18.86 39.98 -6.65
C ASN A 130 -19.89 41.01 -7.15
N LYS A 131 -19.43 42.04 -7.86
CA LYS A 131 -20.31 43.08 -8.40
C LYS A 131 -21.27 42.55 -9.47
N ALA A 132 -20.82 41.63 -10.32
CA ALA A 132 -21.67 41.01 -11.32
C ALA A 132 -22.85 40.24 -10.69
N VAL A 133 -22.60 39.48 -9.62
CA VAL A 133 -23.66 38.76 -8.89
C VAL A 133 -24.63 39.73 -8.22
N GLU A 134 -24.13 40.81 -7.62
CA GLU A 134 -24.96 41.87 -7.03
C GLU A 134 -25.87 42.55 -8.07
N VAL A 135 -25.32 42.91 -9.24
CA VAL A 135 -26.06 43.52 -10.36
C VAL A 135 -27.11 42.55 -10.93
N LEU A 136 -26.80 41.26 -11.01
CA LEU A 136 -27.76 40.25 -11.47
C LEU A 136 -28.94 40.11 -10.49
N LEU A 137 -28.66 39.99 -9.18
CA LEU A 137 -29.68 39.83 -8.15
C LEU A 137 -30.59 41.06 -8.04
N THR A 138 -30.00 42.25 -8.14
CA THR A 138 -30.77 43.52 -8.19
C THR A 138 -31.66 43.60 -9.42
N HIS A 139 -31.15 43.25 -10.61
CA HIS A 139 -31.97 43.18 -11.83
C HIS A 139 -33.13 42.19 -11.69
N LEU A 140 -32.90 41.02 -11.09
CA LEU A 140 -33.93 40.01 -10.84
C LEU A 140 -34.87 40.36 -9.68
N LYS A 141 -34.61 41.45 -8.94
CA LYS A 141 -35.31 41.84 -7.69
C LYS A 141 -35.39 40.70 -6.67
N LYS A 142 -34.37 39.83 -6.64
CA LYS A 142 -34.28 38.68 -5.74
C LYS A 142 -33.11 38.86 -4.80
N LYS A 143 -33.29 38.49 -3.53
CA LYS A 143 -32.20 38.52 -2.53
C LYS A 143 -31.17 37.43 -2.78
N ASP A 144 -31.60 36.27 -3.27
CA ASP A 144 -30.76 35.14 -3.64
C ASP A 144 -31.49 34.24 -4.65
N VAL A 145 -30.77 33.39 -5.36
CA VAL A 145 -31.31 32.46 -6.35
C VAL A 145 -30.82 31.05 -6.03
N GLN A 146 -31.75 30.12 -5.81
CA GLN A 146 -31.40 28.70 -5.73
C GLN A 146 -31.10 28.18 -7.14
N LEU A 147 -29.90 27.65 -7.33
CA LEU A 147 -29.52 26.96 -8.55
C LEU A 147 -30.16 25.57 -8.45
N ARG A 148 -31.08 25.23 -9.35
CA ARG A 148 -31.75 23.92 -9.40
C ARG A 148 -31.47 23.26 -10.73
#